data_AF-A0A0G1PMC2-F1
#
_entry.id   AF-A0A0G1PMC2-F1
#
_cell.length_a   1.000
_cell.length_b   1.000
_cell.length_c   1.000
_cell.angle_alpha   90.00
_cell.angle_beta   90.00
_cell.angle_gamma   90.00
#
_symmetry.space_group_name_H-M   'P 1'
#
loop_
_entity.id
_entity.type
_entity.pdbx_description
1 polymer ?
#
loop_
_entity_poly.entity_id
_entity_poly.type
_entity_poly.pdbx_seq_one_letter_code
_entity_poly.pdbx_strand_id
1 'polypeptide(L)' 'MIRKKAKIVAVVGLGYVGLPLAVRAKERGYRVIGFDTDKKKIALLKQGKSSIKDRI' A
#
# COMPACT_ATOMS: atom_id res chain seq x y z
N MET A 1 -4.98 30.14 10.20
CA MET A 1 -4.71 28.69 10.42
C MET A 1 -4.27 28.06 9.10
N ILE A 2 -3.00 27.66 8.97
CA ILE A 2 -2.46 27.10 7.72
C ILE A 2 -2.83 25.60 7.67
N ARG A 3 -3.61 25.17 6.68
CA ARG A 3 -3.93 23.74 6.49
C ARG A 3 -2.68 23.02 5.95
N LYS A 4 -2.11 22.08 6.72
CA LYS A 4 -1.08 21.16 6.20
C LYS A 4 -1.72 20.29 5.11
N LYS A 5 -1.12 20.24 3.92
CA LYS A 5 -1.50 19.26 2.89
C LYS A 5 -1.30 17.85 3.44
N ALA A 6 -2.32 17.00 3.32
CA ALA A 6 -2.20 15.58 3.64
C ALA A 6 -1.19 14.92 2.68
N LYS A 7 -0.22 14.19 3.23
CA LYS A 7 0.76 13.45 2.43
C LYS A 7 0.12 12.13 1.97
N ILE A 8 -0.50 12.15 0.80
CA ILE A 8 -1.20 10.99 0.21
C ILE A 8 -0.34 10.41 -0.92
N VAL A 9 -0.15 9.09 -0.92
CA VAL A 9 0.54 8.33 -1.98
C VAL A 9 -0.41 7.28 -2.54
N ALA A 10 -0.53 7.20 -3.85
CA ALA A 10 -1.20 6.11 -4.54
C ALA A 10 -0.16 5.16 -5.12
N VAL A 11 -0.33 3.86 -4.88
CA VAL A 11 0.51 2.81 -5.46
C VAL A 11 -0.34 1.93 -6.37
N VAL A 12 -0.02 1.95 -7.66
CA VAL A 12 -0.68 1.17 -8.71
C VAL A 12 0.17 -0.06 -9.00
N GLY A 13 -0.39 -1.24 -8.76
CA GLY A 13 0.31 -2.52 -8.74
C GLY A 13 0.82 -2.87 -7.35
N LEU A 14 0.28 -3.92 -6.74
CA LEU A 14 0.64 -4.41 -5.40
C LEU A 14 1.39 -5.74 -5.51
N GLY A 15 2.27 -5.84 -6.51
CA GLY A 15 3.21 -6.93 -6.67
C GLY A 15 4.44 -6.81 -5.77
N TYR A 16 5.50 -7.52 -6.13
CA TYR A 16 6.74 -7.62 -5.35
C TYR A 16 7.34 -6.27 -4.97
N VAL A 17 7.30 -5.26 -5.85
CA VAL A 17 7.86 -3.94 -5.56
C VAL A 17 6.82 -3.01 -4.91
N GLY A 18 5.59 -3.01 -5.44
CA GLY A 18 4.59 -2.03 -5.04
C GLY A 18 4.02 -2.26 -3.65
N LEU A 19 3.85 -3.51 -3.22
CA LEU A 19 3.35 -3.77 -1.86
C LEU A 19 4.36 -3.35 -0.77
N PRO A 20 5.66 -3.71 -0.82
CA PRO A 20 6.64 -3.18 0.12
C PRO A 20 6.73 -1.66 0.09
N LEU A 21 6.69 -1.04 -1.10
CA LEU A 21 6.67 0.43 -1.21
C LEU A 21 5.46 1.05 -0.49
N ALA A 22 4.27 0.49 -0.69
CA ALA A 22 3.05 0.93 -0.03
C ALA A 22 3.17 0.83 1.50
N VAL A 23 3.74 -0.28 2.01
CA VAL A 23 3.97 -0.46 3.44
C VAL A 23 4.98 0.56 3.98
N ARG A 24 6.13 0.72 3.33
CA ARG A 24 7.17 1.68 3.77
C ARG A 24 6.67 3.13 3.72
N ALA A 25 5.88 3.50 2.71
CA ALA A 25 5.24 4.81 2.67
C ALA A 25 4.30 5.02 3.87
N LYS A 26 3.51 4.00 4.23
CA LYS A 26 2.62 4.04 5.39
C LYS A 26 3.42 4.20 6.69
N GLU A 27 4.51 3.47 6.87
CA GLU A 27 5.42 3.59 8.03
C GLU A 27 6.05 4.99 8.14
N ARG A 28 6.32 5.65 7.02
CA ARG A 28 6.82 7.04 6.97
C ARG A 28 5.74 8.10 7.20
N GLY A 29 4.53 7.69 7.56
CA GLY A 29 3.43 8.58 7.91
C GLY A 29 2.61 9.09 6.72
N TYR A 30 2.78 8.49 5.53
CA TYR A 30 1.91 8.80 4.40
C TYR A 30 0.58 8.05 4.53
N ARG A 31 -0.50 8.69 4.08
CA ARG A 31 -1.76 7.98 3.80
C ARG A 31 -1.59 7.29 2.44
N VAL A 32 -1.75 5.97 2.42
CA VAL A 32 -1.50 5.16 1.22
C VAL A 32 -2.81 4.64 0.65
N ILE A 33 -2.95 4.72 -0.68
CA ILE A 33 -4.03 4.13 -1.46
C ILE A 33 -3.39 3.08 -2.38
N GLY A 34 -3.65 1.80 -2.11
CA GLY A 34 -3.19 0.70 -2.96
C GLY A 34 -4.24 0.31 -3.99
N PHE A 35 -3.81 0.11 -5.24
CA PHE A 35 -4.65 -0.38 -6.34
C PHE A 35 -3.97 -1.53 -7.06
N ASP A 36 -4.72 -2.58 -7.36
CA ASP A 36 -4.27 -3.70 -8.20
C ASP A 36 -5.49 -4.25 -8.96
N THR A 37 -5.27 -4.75 -10.18
CA THR A 37 -6.33 -5.34 -11.00
C THR A 37 -6.72 -6.74 -10.52
N ASP A 38 -5.83 -7.42 -9.78
CA ASP A 38 -6.09 -8.74 -9.21
C ASP A 38 -6.98 -8.65 -7.96
N LYS A 39 -8.27 -8.92 -8.16
CA LYS A 39 -9.28 -8.94 -7.08
C LYS A 39 -8.95 -9.95 -5.96
N LYS A 40 -8.34 -11.09 -6.28
CA LYS A 40 -7.98 -12.11 -5.28
C LYS A 40 -6.87 -11.59 -4.38
N LYS A 41 -5.85 -10.96 -4.97
CA LYS A 41 -4.78 -10.30 -4.23
C LYS A 41 -5.32 -9.20 -3.31
N ILE A 42 -6.21 -8.34 -3.81
CA ILE A 42 -6.86 -7.30 -3.00
C ILE A 42 -7.65 -7.90 -1.83
N ALA A 43 -8.41 -8.98 -2.05
CA ALA A 43 -9.16 -9.64 -0.99
C ALA A 43 -8.25 -10.21 0.11
N LEU A 44 -7.12 -10.82 -0.25
CA LEU A 44 -6.12 -11.31 0.70
C LEU A 44 -5.50 -10.16 1.50
N LEU A 45 -5.07 -9.09 0.83
CA LEU A 45 -4.45 -7.93 1.48
C LEU A 45 -5.39 -7.25 2.48
N LYS A 46 -6.69 -7.17 2.16
CA LYS A 46 -7.72 -6.65 3.09
C LYS A 46 -7.89 -7.51 4.35
N GLN A 47 -7.48 -8.78 4.31
CA GLN A 47 -7.47 -9.67 5.47
C GLN A 47 -6.12 -9.64 6.22
N GLY A 48 -5.21 -8.72 5.86
CA GLY A 48 -3.86 -8.68 6.42
C GLY A 48 -2.95 -9.81 5.92
N LYS A 49 -3.34 -10.52 4.85
CA LYS A 49 -2.56 -11.61 4.26
C LYS A 49 -1.89 -11.14 2.97
N SER A 50 -0.63 -11.51 2.77
CA SER A 50 0.10 -11.28 1.52
C SER A 50 0.46 -12.61 0.88
N SER A 51 0.21 -12.76 -0.42
CA SER A 51 0.74 -13.88 -1.21
C SER A 51 2.23 -13.72 -1.53
N ILE A 52 2.79 -12.55 -1.27
CA ILE A 52 4.20 -12.22 -1.47
C ILE A 52 4.93 -12.56 -0.18
N LYS A 53 5.80 -13.56 -0.25
CA LYS A 53 6.80 -13.85 0.79
C LYS A 53 7.93 -12.81 0.67
N ASP A 54 7.67 -11.59 1.08
CA ASP A 54 8.74 -10.65 1.39
C ASP A 54 8.92 -10.62 2.90
N ARG A 55 10.18 -10.56 3.36
CA ARG A 55 10.48 -10.21 4.76
C ARG A 55 10.20 -8.72 4.90
N ILE A 56 8.93 -8.37 5.12
CA ILE A 56 8.52 -6.99 5.42
C ILE A 56 9.05 -6.61 6.79
#